data_AF-A0A4P6P2G2-F1
#
_entry.id   AF-A0A4P6P2G2-F1
#
_cell.length_a   1.000
_cell.length_b   1.000
_cell.length_c   1.000
_cell.angle_alpha   90.00
_cell.angle_beta   90.00
_cell.angle_gamma   90.00
#
_symmetry.space_group_name_H-M   'P 1'
#
loop_
_entity.id
_entity.type
_entity.pdbx_description
1 polymer ?
#
loop_
_entity_poly.entity_id
_entity_poly.type
_entity_poly.pdbx_seq_one_letter_code
_entity_poly.pdbx_strand_id
1 'polypeptide(L)'
;MRLIFKTLTTTVVAGLMLTTSGCALKTISEQSEKLNEIAEITGQVHSVEATEANIIVAALTKTETRAEIISQVQADSQGNYKLNLLPGNYLIGAYIDKNDNNRREPNESASMYKAGTKNFTEITLNKAEHKVLPNITILQDENVGNKRKIHYSAKQSSDNIGKIVSLNDSIFAKENVTMGLWRPIDFLREVGGGLFFLQAYDAKKTPVLFVHGISGSPAEFSDIIAKLDQDKFQPWVLYYPSGVPLEIVSNYLLTSLKHLQEEYQFNQMQLISHSMGGLVTRTFLREHQQSQTNFDISLYVTINSPLLGMDSALKGVENSPIVIASWRDLATGSDYIKAAHQWQLPKSIPYHLFFSYLPGEEGDGVVPLKSQLSLSLQEEALRIYGSQAQHANILKDKTFIERLNKVILNPNS
;
A
#
# COMPACT_ATOMS: atom_id res chain seq x y z
N MET A 1 -14.84 -61.57 36.65
CA MET A 1 -14.16 -60.46 37.36
C MET A 1 -13.71 -59.44 36.32
N ARG A 2 -14.09 -58.17 36.49
CA ARG A 2 -13.95 -57.03 35.55
C ARG A 2 -12.54 -56.86 34.96
N LEU A 3 -12.48 -56.30 33.74
CA LEU A 3 -11.60 -55.22 33.22
C LEU A 3 -12.02 -55.01 31.74
N ILE A 4 -12.77 -54.01 31.24
CA ILE A 4 -12.83 -52.54 31.33
C ILE A 4 -11.57 -51.82 30.80
N PHE A 5 -11.77 -51.22 29.60
CA PHE A 5 -11.12 -50.06 28.96
C PHE A 5 -9.71 -50.17 28.38
N LYS A 6 -9.61 -50.10 27.03
CA LYS A 6 -8.70 -49.22 26.27
C LYS A 6 -8.83 -49.46 24.77
N THR A 7 -9.75 -48.77 24.09
CA THR A 7 -9.70 -48.53 22.63
C THR A 7 -10.77 -47.49 22.26
N LEU A 8 -10.62 -46.26 22.74
CA LEU A 8 -11.39 -45.13 22.22
C LEU A 8 -10.66 -43.82 22.49
N THR A 9 -9.50 -43.60 21.86
CA THR A 9 -8.82 -42.29 21.98
C THR A 9 -7.95 -41.90 20.79
N THR A 10 -7.99 -42.61 19.66
CA THR A 10 -7.11 -42.30 18.51
C THR A 10 -7.86 -41.80 17.27
N THR A 11 -9.19 -41.93 17.18
CA THR A 11 -9.95 -41.55 15.96
C THR A 11 -10.53 -40.12 16.02
N VAL A 12 -10.60 -39.48 17.19
CA VAL A 12 -11.19 -38.13 17.34
C VAL A 12 -10.16 -37.01 17.06
N VAL A 13 -8.86 -37.28 17.16
CA VAL A 13 -7.81 -36.26 16.96
C VAL A 13 -7.48 -36.03 15.48
N ALA A 14 -7.61 -37.05 14.63
CA ALA A 14 -7.37 -36.92 13.18
C ALA A 14 -8.52 -36.19 12.45
N GLY A 15 -9.77 -36.33 12.94
CA GLY A 15 -10.92 -35.58 12.41
C GLY A 15 -10.85 -34.08 12.74
N LEU A 16 -10.38 -33.72 13.94
CA LEU A 16 -10.28 -32.31 14.34
C LEU A 16 -9.23 -31.52 13.53
N MET A 17 -8.06 -32.10 13.24
CA MET A 17 -7.00 -31.42 12.46
C MET A 17 -7.35 -31.23 10.98
N LEU A 18 -8.16 -32.12 10.39
CA LEU A 18 -8.66 -31.97 9.02
C LEU A 18 -9.76 -30.91 8.91
N THR A 19 -10.61 -30.77 9.94
CA THR A 19 -11.66 -29.74 9.95
C THR A 19 -11.12 -28.31 10.11
N THR A 20 -10.07 -28.10 10.93
CA THR A 20 -9.48 -26.76 11.13
C THR A 20 -8.74 -26.27 9.89
N SER A 21 -8.07 -27.17 9.18
CA SER A 21 -7.32 -26.85 7.95
C SER A 21 -8.27 -26.56 6.78
N GLY A 22 -9.40 -27.28 6.69
CA GLY A 22 -10.44 -27.02 5.69
C GLY A 22 -11.14 -25.68 5.88
N CYS A 23 -11.45 -25.30 7.12
CA CYS A 23 -11.99 -23.97 7.43
C CYS A 23 -11.00 -22.86 7.10
N ALA A 24 -9.71 -23.02 7.43
CA ALA A 24 -8.69 -22.02 7.12
C ALA A 24 -8.54 -21.81 5.60
N LEU A 25 -8.41 -22.88 4.81
CA LEU A 25 -8.32 -22.79 3.35
C LEU A 25 -9.55 -22.14 2.72
N LYS A 26 -10.75 -22.45 3.23
CA LYS A 26 -11.99 -21.82 2.79
C LYS A 26 -11.97 -20.31 3.04
N THR A 27 -11.58 -19.87 4.23
CA THR A 27 -11.50 -18.43 4.56
C THR A 27 -10.46 -17.72 3.68
N ILE A 28 -9.32 -18.34 3.42
CA ILE A 28 -8.29 -17.79 2.51
C ILE A 28 -8.88 -17.65 1.10
N SER A 29 -9.56 -18.68 0.59
CA SER A 29 -10.24 -18.63 -0.73
C SER A 29 -11.28 -17.53 -0.79
N GLU A 30 -12.16 -17.43 0.20
CA GLU A 30 -13.22 -16.41 0.25
C GLU A 30 -12.66 -14.98 0.27
N GLN A 31 -11.55 -14.74 0.96
CA GLN A 31 -10.91 -13.41 0.97
C GLN A 31 -10.13 -13.12 -0.31
N SER A 32 -9.44 -14.12 -0.84
CA SER A 32 -8.78 -14.06 -2.14
C SER A 32 -9.80 -13.72 -3.23
N GLU A 33 -10.94 -14.42 -3.27
CA GLU A 33 -12.05 -14.16 -4.19
C GLU A 33 -12.58 -12.73 -4.02
N LYS A 34 -12.85 -12.26 -2.79
CA LYS A 34 -13.28 -10.87 -2.56
C LYS A 34 -12.30 -9.84 -3.10
N LEU A 35 -10.99 -10.04 -2.93
CA LEU A 35 -9.99 -9.13 -3.49
C LEU A 35 -9.85 -9.25 -5.02
N ASN A 36 -10.05 -10.46 -5.57
CA ASN A 36 -10.10 -10.67 -7.02
C ASN A 36 -11.36 -10.07 -7.67
N GLU A 37 -12.41 -9.87 -6.88
CA GLU A 37 -13.66 -9.25 -7.32
C GLU A 37 -13.60 -7.72 -7.35
N ILE A 38 -12.51 -7.10 -6.88
CA ILE A 38 -12.33 -5.64 -6.93
C ILE A 38 -12.56 -5.15 -8.36
N ALA A 39 -13.57 -4.31 -8.50
CA ALA A 39 -13.90 -3.59 -9.70
C ALA A 39 -13.16 -2.26 -9.73
N GLU A 40 -12.90 -1.79 -10.94
CA GLU A 40 -12.23 -0.53 -11.19
C GLU A 40 -13.24 0.45 -11.82
N ILE A 41 -13.39 1.63 -11.23
CA ILE A 41 -14.03 2.77 -11.88
C ILE A 41 -12.94 3.72 -12.34
N THR A 42 -12.93 4.06 -13.62
CA THR A 42 -12.12 5.15 -14.16
C THR A 42 -12.99 6.23 -14.76
N GLY A 43 -12.43 7.42 -14.90
CA GLY A 43 -13.10 8.50 -15.60
C GLY A 43 -12.27 9.76 -15.55
N GLN A 44 -12.88 10.86 -15.98
CA GLN A 44 -12.30 12.19 -15.82
C GLN A 44 -13.22 13.07 -14.98
N VAL A 45 -12.61 13.99 -14.24
CA VAL A 45 -13.29 15.06 -13.53
C VAL A 45 -12.73 16.39 -13.98
N HIS A 46 -13.60 17.35 -14.24
CA HIS A 46 -13.24 18.70 -14.66
C HIS A 46 -13.96 19.72 -13.79
N SER A 47 -13.26 20.75 -13.34
CA SER A 47 -13.86 21.92 -12.71
C SER A 47 -14.14 22.99 -13.77
N VAL A 48 -15.33 23.60 -13.73
CA VAL A 48 -15.63 24.74 -14.61
C VAL A 48 -14.85 25.98 -14.21
N GLU A 49 -14.60 26.14 -12.90
CA GLU A 49 -13.69 27.17 -12.41
C GLU A 49 -12.26 26.69 -12.51
N ALA A 50 -11.38 27.54 -13.05
CA ALA A 50 -9.95 27.30 -12.97
C ALA A 50 -9.54 27.24 -11.49
N THR A 51 -8.96 26.12 -11.09
CA THR A 51 -8.48 25.89 -9.74
C THR A 51 -7.09 25.28 -9.81
N GLU A 52 -6.21 25.74 -8.92
CA GLU A 52 -4.94 25.07 -8.68
C GLU A 52 -5.06 24.02 -7.58
N ALA A 53 -6.16 24.02 -6.83
CA ALA A 53 -6.41 23.06 -5.75
C ALA A 53 -6.72 21.64 -6.27
N ASN A 54 -6.42 20.65 -5.45
CA ASN A 54 -6.61 19.23 -5.76
C ASN A 54 -8.09 18.89 -5.93
N ILE A 55 -8.41 18.03 -6.89
CA ILE A 55 -9.76 17.48 -7.06
C ILE A 55 -9.78 16.06 -6.51
N ILE A 56 -10.66 15.81 -5.55
CA ILE A 56 -10.84 14.50 -4.94
C ILE A 56 -12.11 13.86 -5.48
N VAL A 57 -12.01 12.61 -5.92
CA VAL A 57 -13.13 11.79 -6.35
C VAL A 57 -13.43 10.74 -5.29
N ALA A 58 -14.66 10.71 -4.80
CA ALA A 58 -15.12 9.86 -3.71
C ALA A 58 -16.20 8.88 -4.18
N ALA A 59 -16.10 7.65 -3.69
CA ALA A 59 -17.15 6.64 -3.76
C ALA A 59 -17.92 6.62 -2.45
N LEU A 60 -19.25 6.70 -2.56
CA LEU A 60 -20.15 6.74 -1.42
C LEU A 60 -21.12 5.57 -1.45
N THR A 61 -21.34 4.94 -0.30
CA THR A 61 -22.48 4.05 -0.09
C THR A 61 -23.67 4.83 0.43
N LYS A 62 -24.88 4.48 -0.01
CA LYS A 62 -26.12 5.10 0.43
C LYS A 62 -26.88 4.17 1.37
N THR A 63 -27.23 4.66 2.55
CA THR A 63 -28.26 4.05 3.41
C THR A 63 -29.50 4.93 3.43
N GLU A 64 -30.60 4.43 4.02
CA GLU A 64 -31.83 5.22 4.16
C GLU A 64 -31.58 6.56 4.85
N THR A 65 -30.67 6.59 5.84
CA THR A 65 -30.45 7.75 6.71
C THR A 65 -29.17 8.54 6.40
N ARG A 66 -28.16 7.96 5.73
CA ARG A 66 -26.86 8.63 5.48
C ARG A 66 -26.23 8.27 4.13
N ALA A 67 -25.21 9.02 3.76
CA ALA A 67 -24.23 8.63 2.75
C ALA A 67 -22.86 8.58 3.44
N GLU A 68 -22.08 7.56 3.14
CA GLU A 68 -20.78 7.31 3.77
C GLU A 68 -19.72 7.22 2.68
N ILE A 69 -18.64 8.00 2.81
CA ILE A 69 -17.49 7.90 1.91
C ILE A 69 -16.72 6.65 2.32
N ILE A 70 -16.57 5.71 1.39
CA ILE A 70 -15.89 4.43 1.63
C ILE A 70 -14.53 4.33 0.94
N SER A 71 -14.29 5.21 -0.05
CA SER A 71 -13.05 5.31 -0.81
C SER A 71 -12.96 6.70 -1.43
N GLN A 72 -11.75 7.24 -1.53
CA GLN A 72 -11.50 8.49 -2.22
C GLN A 72 -10.10 8.45 -2.83
N VAL A 73 -9.94 9.13 -3.96
CA VAL A 73 -8.68 9.27 -4.69
C VAL A 73 -8.56 10.69 -5.21
N GLN A 74 -7.33 11.20 -5.24
CA GLN A 74 -7.03 12.44 -5.93
C GLN A 74 -7.00 12.19 -7.45
N ALA A 75 -7.63 13.07 -8.23
CA ALA A 75 -7.50 13.08 -9.68
C ALA A 75 -6.14 13.66 -10.10
N ASP A 76 -5.58 13.17 -11.20
CA ASP A 76 -4.32 13.66 -11.75
C ASP A 76 -4.46 15.08 -12.35
N SER A 77 -3.36 15.63 -12.85
CA SER A 77 -3.33 16.97 -13.46
C SER A 77 -4.21 17.12 -14.71
N GLN A 78 -4.61 16.01 -15.34
CA GLN A 78 -5.54 15.98 -16.48
C GLN A 78 -6.98 15.68 -16.05
N GLY A 79 -7.22 15.53 -14.74
CA GLY A 79 -8.51 15.17 -14.17
C GLY A 79 -8.82 13.68 -14.23
N ASN A 80 -7.90 12.80 -14.65
CA ASN A 80 -8.17 11.37 -14.64
C ASN A 80 -8.18 10.83 -13.20
N TYR A 81 -9.08 9.90 -12.91
CA TYR A 81 -9.14 9.23 -11.62
C TYR A 81 -9.39 7.74 -11.78
N LYS A 82 -9.00 6.97 -10.76
CA LYS A 82 -9.23 5.53 -10.68
C LYS A 82 -9.63 5.12 -9.25
N LEU A 83 -10.81 4.52 -9.11
CA LEU A 83 -11.34 3.99 -7.85
C LEU A 83 -11.37 2.47 -7.89
N ASN A 84 -10.74 1.82 -6.90
CA ASN A 84 -10.81 0.39 -6.69
C ASN A 84 -11.87 0.07 -5.61
N LEU A 85 -12.94 -0.64 -5.98
CA LEU A 85 -14.11 -0.89 -5.12
C LEU A 85 -14.54 -2.36 -5.20
N LEU A 86 -15.06 -2.90 -4.10
CA LEU A 86 -15.73 -4.20 -4.15
C LEU A 86 -17.04 -4.11 -4.97
N PRO A 87 -17.56 -5.22 -5.50
CA PRO A 87 -18.84 -5.23 -6.19
C PRO A 87 -19.95 -4.69 -5.30
N GLY A 88 -20.84 -3.87 -5.86
CA GLY A 88 -21.85 -3.17 -5.08
C GLY A 88 -22.46 -1.99 -5.81
N ASN A 89 -23.25 -1.21 -5.07
CA ASN A 89 -23.89 -0.01 -5.59
C ASN A 89 -23.31 1.22 -4.90
N TYR A 90 -22.89 2.18 -5.71
CA TYR A 90 -22.18 3.36 -5.25
C TYR A 90 -22.73 4.63 -5.89
N LEU A 91 -22.61 5.74 -5.16
CA LEU A 91 -22.65 7.06 -5.74
C LEU A 91 -21.21 7.53 -5.92
N ILE A 92 -20.89 8.10 -7.08
CA ILE A 92 -19.58 8.73 -7.31
C ILE A 92 -19.76 10.24 -7.28
N GLY A 93 -18.91 10.93 -6.54
CA GLY A 93 -18.87 12.38 -6.50
C GLY A 93 -17.45 12.89 -6.53
N ALA A 94 -17.28 14.17 -6.80
CA ALA A 94 -15.99 14.83 -6.74
C ALA A 94 -16.11 16.20 -6.06
N TYR A 95 -15.05 16.64 -5.38
CA TYR A 95 -14.97 17.95 -4.74
C TYR A 95 -13.59 18.58 -4.92
N ILE A 96 -13.54 19.91 -4.89
CA ILE A 96 -12.30 20.68 -4.90
C ILE A 96 -11.83 20.81 -3.45
N ASP A 97 -10.75 20.13 -3.12
CA ASP A 97 -10.13 20.13 -1.80
C ASP A 97 -9.22 21.35 -1.65
N LYS A 98 -9.80 22.44 -1.14
CA LYS A 98 -9.15 23.77 -1.15
C LYS A 98 -8.01 23.88 -0.14
N ASN A 99 -8.03 23.05 0.90
CA ASN A 99 -7.03 23.04 1.97
C ASN A 99 -6.18 21.77 2.00
N ASP A 100 -6.29 20.93 0.95
CA ASP A 100 -5.57 19.66 0.75
C ASP A 100 -5.74 18.66 1.90
N ASN A 101 -6.84 18.75 2.66
CA ASN A 101 -7.03 17.96 3.87
C ASN A 101 -7.71 16.60 3.63
N ASN A 102 -8.02 16.29 2.37
CA ASN A 102 -8.71 15.11 1.90
C ASN A 102 -10.07 14.88 2.60
N ARG A 103 -10.71 15.95 3.05
CA ARG A 103 -12.01 15.92 3.73
C ARG A 103 -12.95 16.96 3.13
N ARG A 104 -14.09 16.50 2.64
CA ARG A 104 -15.13 17.38 2.12
C ARG A 104 -15.67 18.34 3.19
N GLU A 105 -15.35 19.62 3.05
CA GLU A 105 -15.87 20.72 3.84
C GLU A 105 -17.06 21.48 3.17
N PRO A 106 -18.02 22.04 3.93
CA PRO A 106 -19.22 22.71 3.36
C PRO A 106 -18.99 23.87 2.38
N ASN A 107 -17.81 24.49 2.42
CA ASN A 107 -17.34 25.61 1.58
C ASN A 107 -16.64 25.15 0.28
N GLU A 108 -16.55 23.84 0.05
CA GLU A 108 -15.92 23.26 -1.12
C GLU A 108 -16.94 22.91 -2.20
N SER A 109 -16.63 23.34 -3.42
CA SER A 109 -17.38 23.03 -4.62
C SER A 109 -17.33 21.53 -4.86
N ALA A 110 -18.49 20.91 -5.08
CA ALA A 110 -18.62 19.49 -5.27
C ALA A 110 -19.70 19.18 -6.31
N SER A 111 -19.63 18.00 -6.91
CA SER A 111 -20.62 17.52 -7.85
C SER A 111 -20.73 16.01 -7.77
N MET A 112 -21.95 15.50 -7.97
CA MET A 112 -22.21 14.07 -8.08
C MET A 112 -22.24 13.65 -9.54
N TYR A 113 -21.71 12.47 -9.84
CA TYR A 113 -21.94 11.84 -11.12
C TYR A 113 -23.44 11.68 -11.38
N LYS A 114 -23.91 12.21 -12.51
CA LYS A 114 -25.30 12.17 -12.93
C LYS A 114 -25.40 11.86 -14.43
N ALA A 115 -26.23 10.87 -14.77
CA ALA A 115 -26.63 10.55 -16.13
C ALA A 115 -28.05 11.10 -16.40
N GLY A 116 -28.21 11.86 -17.48
CA GLY A 116 -29.48 12.49 -17.84
C GLY A 116 -29.89 13.60 -16.88
N THR A 117 -31.17 13.67 -16.53
CA THR A 117 -31.77 14.75 -15.71
C THR A 117 -31.82 14.45 -14.21
N LYS A 118 -31.16 13.37 -13.74
CA LYS A 118 -31.15 12.99 -12.32
C LYS A 118 -30.18 13.88 -11.51
N ASN A 119 -30.45 14.04 -10.22
CA ASN A 119 -29.53 14.73 -9.30
C ASN A 119 -28.23 13.93 -9.05
N PHE A 120 -28.30 12.60 -9.16
CA PHE A 120 -27.16 11.68 -9.10
C PHE A 120 -27.55 10.37 -9.78
N THR A 121 -26.57 9.56 -10.17
CA THR A 121 -26.77 8.21 -10.71
C THR A 121 -26.03 7.19 -9.86
N GLU A 122 -26.77 6.18 -9.42
CA GLU A 122 -26.21 5.03 -8.73
C GLU A 122 -25.51 4.12 -9.74
N ILE A 123 -24.27 3.77 -9.43
CA ILE A 123 -23.42 2.91 -10.22
C ILE A 123 -23.40 1.54 -9.58
N THR A 124 -23.89 0.54 -10.30
CA THR A 124 -23.67 -0.86 -9.95
C THR A 124 -22.34 -1.31 -10.56
N LEU A 125 -21.49 -1.90 -9.71
CA LEU A 125 -20.26 -2.58 -10.09
C LEU A 125 -20.42 -4.08 -9.90
N ASN A 126 -20.12 -4.81 -10.96
CA ASN A 126 -20.02 -6.26 -10.96
C ASN A 126 -18.59 -6.70 -10.60
N LYS A 127 -18.44 -7.99 -10.31
CA LYS A 127 -17.16 -8.64 -9.99
C LYS A 127 -16.11 -8.37 -11.07
N ALA A 128 -14.96 -7.82 -10.66
CA ALA A 128 -13.83 -7.51 -11.55
C ALA A 128 -14.22 -6.66 -12.79
N GLU A 129 -15.27 -5.86 -12.68
CA GLU A 129 -15.70 -4.97 -13.76
C GLU A 129 -14.75 -3.78 -13.87
N HIS A 130 -14.29 -3.47 -15.09
CA HIS A 130 -13.75 -2.15 -15.40
C HIS A 130 -14.87 -1.28 -15.97
N LYS A 131 -15.23 -0.21 -15.24
CA LYS A 131 -16.28 0.71 -15.64
C LYS A 131 -15.72 2.10 -15.86
N VAL A 132 -15.73 2.55 -17.11
CA VAL A 132 -15.39 3.94 -17.46
C VAL A 132 -16.64 4.80 -17.29
N LEU A 133 -16.58 5.78 -16.39
CA LEU A 133 -17.62 6.78 -16.21
C LEU A 133 -17.39 8.00 -17.11
N PRO A 134 -18.46 8.58 -17.68
CA PRO A 134 -18.41 9.90 -18.30
C PRO A 134 -17.90 10.98 -17.34
N ASN A 135 -17.47 12.10 -17.92
CA ASN A 135 -16.84 13.19 -17.19
C ASN A 135 -17.75 13.72 -16.06
N ILE A 136 -17.20 13.81 -14.85
CA ILE A 136 -17.83 14.55 -13.75
C ILE A 136 -17.47 16.02 -13.95
N THR A 137 -18.47 16.90 -14.00
CA THR A 137 -18.23 18.34 -14.06
C THR A 137 -18.59 18.95 -12.71
N ILE A 138 -17.60 19.54 -12.04
CA ILE A 138 -17.81 20.33 -10.82
C ILE A 138 -18.32 21.70 -11.24
N LEU A 139 -19.61 21.91 -11.02
CA LEU A 139 -20.26 23.20 -11.17
C LEU A 139 -20.13 23.96 -9.86
N GLN A 140 -19.91 25.26 -9.94
CA GLN A 140 -19.83 26.17 -8.81
C GLN A 140 -21.00 25.93 -7.83
N ASP A 141 -20.71 25.80 -6.53
CA ASP A 141 -21.69 25.78 -5.44
C ASP A 141 -22.90 24.81 -5.57
N GLU A 142 -22.78 23.67 -6.27
CA GLU A 142 -23.71 22.54 -6.04
C GLU A 142 -23.38 21.90 -4.68
N ASN A 143 -23.70 22.61 -3.61
CA ASN A 143 -23.65 22.12 -2.24
C ASN A 143 -24.63 20.93 -2.17
N VAL A 144 -24.11 19.70 -2.25
CA VAL A 144 -24.89 18.46 -2.19
C VAL A 144 -25.42 18.29 -0.75
N GLY A 145 -26.46 19.07 -0.42
CA GLY A 145 -27.33 18.95 0.74
C GLY A 145 -26.67 18.87 2.12
N ASN A 146 -26.63 20.01 2.82
CA ASN A 146 -26.26 20.18 4.25
C ASN A 146 -27.13 19.40 5.29
N LYS A 147 -27.85 18.33 4.92
CA LYS A 147 -28.75 17.60 5.83
C LYS A 147 -28.31 16.18 6.18
N ARG A 148 -27.34 15.58 5.48
CA ARG A 148 -26.81 14.25 5.83
C ARG A 148 -25.37 14.40 6.29
N LYS A 149 -25.09 14.07 7.56
CA LYS A 149 -23.71 13.98 8.06
C LYS A 149 -22.99 12.89 7.27
N ILE A 150 -22.08 13.28 6.39
CA ILE A 150 -21.15 12.36 5.74
C ILE A 150 -20.30 11.76 6.85
N HIS A 151 -20.38 10.44 7.00
CA HIS A 151 -19.51 9.70 7.90
C HIS A 151 -18.33 9.17 7.09
N TYR A 152 -17.16 9.18 7.72
CA TYR A 152 -16.00 8.46 7.25
C TYR A 152 -16.01 7.12 7.97
N SER A 153 -15.97 6.03 7.21
CA SER A 153 -15.67 4.72 7.76
C SER A 153 -14.23 4.78 8.27
N ALA A 154 -14.03 5.08 9.55
CA ALA A 154 -12.72 5.01 10.18
C ALA A 154 -12.26 3.55 10.15
N LYS A 155 -11.42 3.22 9.17
CA LYS A 155 -10.66 1.96 9.18
C LYS A 155 -9.59 2.11 10.25
N GLN A 156 -9.36 1.06 11.04
CA GLN A 156 -8.34 1.03 12.10
C GLN A 156 -6.94 1.46 11.58
N SER A 157 -6.65 1.22 10.30
CA SER A 157 -5.44 1.71 9.62
C SER A 157 -5.33 3.23 9.57
N SER A 158 -6.45 3.96 9.45
CA SER A 158 -6.49 5.42 9.47
C SER A 158 -6.29 5.97 10.87
N ASP A 159 -6.89 5.34 11.90
CA ASP A 159 -6.67 5.70 13.31
C ASP A 159 -5.24 5.46 13.78
N ASN A 160 -4.50 4.60 13.07
CA ASN A 160 -3.11 4.28 13.35
C ASN A 160 -2.10 5.22 12.67
N ILE A 161 -2.54 6.17 11.81
CA ILE A 161 -1.63 7.12 11.15
C ILE A 161 -0.93 7.97 12.21
N GLY A 162 0.40 7.95 12.23
CA GLY A 162 1.22 8.71 13.19
C GLY A 162 1.21 8.15 14.61
N LYS A 163 0.50 7.04 14.87
CA LYS A 163 0.47 6.41 16.18
C LYS A 163 1.86 5.91 16.55
N ILE A 164 2.28 6.21 17.78
CA ILE A 164 3.57 5.78 18.31
C ILE A 164 3.47 4.31 18.76
N VAL A 165 4.38 3.47 18.28
CA VAL A 165 4.44 2.04 18.60
C VAL A 165 5.88 1.58 18.76
N SER A 166 6.13 0.57 19.59
CA SER A 166 7.44 -0.08 19.67
C SER A 166 7.61 -1.12 18.56
N LEU A 167 8.82 -1.30 18.03
CA LEU A 167 9.13 -2.42 17.14
C LEU A 167 8.92 -3.80 17.79
N ASN A 168 8.89 -3.86 19.12
CA ASN A 168 8.60 -5.09 19.87
C ASN A 168 7.11 -5.28 20.18
N ASP A 169 6.25 -4.38 19.70
CA ASP A 169 4.81 -4.50 19.93
C ASP A 169 4.24 -5.74 19.21
N SER A 170 3.31 -6.42 19.88
CA SER A 170 2.61 -7.59 19.37
C SER A 170 1.88 -7.38 18.03
N ILE A 171 1.59 -6.12 17.65
CA ILE A 171 1.04 -5.82 16.34
C ILE A 171 1.94 -6.36 15.22
N PHE A 172 3.27 -6.37 15.38
CA PHE A 172 4.24 -6.87 14.42
C PHE A 172 4.56 -8.36 14.57
N ALA A 173 3.78 -9.12 15.34
CA ALA A 173 4.00 -10.54 15.56
C ALA A 173 3.84 -11.38 14.27
N LYS A 174 4.53 -12.52 14.22
CA LYS A 174 4.59 -13.41 13.05
C LYS A 174 3.20 -13.94 12.64
N GLU A 175 2.30 -14.10 13.60
CA GLU A 175 0.93 -14.53 13.38
C GLU A 175 0.16 -13.49 12.56
N ASN A 176 0.38 -12.20 12.86
CA ASN A 176 -0.21 -11.09 12.11
C ASN A 176 0.41 -10.95 10.72
N VAL A 177 1.71 -11.22 10.57
CA VAL A 177 2.36 -11.28 9.25
C VAL A 177 1.73 -12.38 8.38
N THR A 178 1.52 -13.56 8.96
CA THR A 178 0.87 -14.69 8.27
C THR A 178 -0.58 -14.33 7.91
N MET A 179 -1.31 -13.68 8.81
CA MET A 179 -2.65 -13.18 8.54
C MET A 179 -2.65 -12.14 7.41
N GLY A 180 -1.70 -11.20 7.39
CA GLY A 180 -1.59 -10.15 6.39
C GLY A 180 -1.37 -10.68 4.97
N LEU A 181 -0.69 -11.83 4.81
CA LEU A 181 -0.56 -12.50 3.51
C LEU A 181 -1.83 -13.28 3.13
N TRP A 182 -2.27 -14.17 4.02
CA TRP A 182 -3.26 -15.21 3.66
C TRP A 182 -4.70 -14.78 3.92
N ARG A 183 -4.93 -13.86 4.86
CA ARG A 183 -6.25 -13.37 5.28
C ARG A 183 -6.21 -11.83 5.46
N PRO A 184 -5.90 -11.08 4.39
CA PRO A 184 -5.67 -9.64 4.46
C PRO A 184 -6.88 -8.82 4.94
N ILE A 185 -8.12 -9.30 4.71
CA ILE A 185 -9.33 -8.62 5.18
C ILE A 185 -9.48 -8.78 6.69
N ASP A 186 -9.17 -9.97 7.23
CA ASP A 186 -9.13 -10.18 8.68
C ASP A 186 -8.01 -9.36 9.32
N PHE A 187 -6.85 -9.28 8.68
CA PHE A 187 -5.75 -8.43 9.14
C PHE A 187 -6.18 -6.97 9.30
N LEU A 188 -6.83 -6.39 8.28
CA LEU A 188 -7.29 -5.00 8.34
C LEU A 188 -8.35 -4.77 9.43
N ARG A 189 -9.11 -5.80 9.80
CA ARG A 189 -10.15 -5.74 10.84
C ARG A 189 -9.60 -5.94 12.26
N GLU A 190 -8.63 -6.84 12.41
CA GLU A 190 -8.16 -7.30 13.73
C GLU A 190 -6.86 -6.61 14.15
N VAL A 191 -5.97 -6.38 13.19
CA VAL A 191 -4.64 -5.76 13.40
C VAL A 191 -4.67 -4.30 12.99
N GLY A 192 -5.42 -3.97 11.92
CA GLY A 192 -5.49 -2.65 11.31
C GLY A 192 -4.30 -2.33 10.42
N GLY A 193 -3.08 -2.60 10.90
CA GLY A 193 -1.86 -2.09 10.26
C GLY A 193 -1.85 -0.56 10.27
N GLY A 194 -0.99 0.03 9.45
CA GLY A 194 -0.96 1.47 9.22
C GLY A 194 0.45 2.06 9.13
N LEU A 195 0.53 3.39 9.07
CA LEU A 195 1.79 4.12 9.08
C LEU A 195 2.07 4.64 10.50
N PHE A 196 3.09 4.07 11.14
CA PHE A 196 3.39 4.29 12.54
C PHE A 196 4.68 5.08 12.76
N PHE A 197 4.73 5.80 13.87
CA PHE A 197 5.97 6.36 14.40
C PHE A 197 6.58 5.41 15.43
N LEU A 198 7.91 5.39 15.52
CA LEU A 198 8.60 4.63 16.58
C LEU A 198 8.96 5.48 17.81
N GLN A 199 8.70 6.79 17.71
CA GLN A 199 8.97 7.79 18.72
C GLN A 199 8.08 9.01 18.47
N ALA A 200 7.96 9.91 19.45
CA ALA A 200 7.26 11.17 19.25
C ALA A 200 7.89 11.98 18.11
N TYR A 201 7.05 12.70 17.36
CA TYR A 201 7.51 13.53 16.25
C TYR A 201 8.44 14.66 16.72
N ASP A 202 9.56 14.82 16.00
CA ASP A 202 10.53 15.89 16.20
C ASP A 202 10.79 16.61 14.86
N ALA A 203 10.33 17.86 14.77
CA ALA A 203 10.46 18.69 13.57
C ALA A 203 11.91 18.99 13.15
N LYS A 204 12.90 18.70 14.01
CA LYS A 204 14.33 18.86 13.68
C LYS A 204 14.92 17.64 12.96
N LYS A 205 14.19 16.52 12.93
CA LYS A 205 14.67 15.26 12.36
C LYS A 205 13.99 14.99 11.03
N THR A 206 14.76 14.47 10.08
CA THR A 206 14.21 13.99 8.81
C THR A 206 13.52 12.64 9.02
N PRO A 207 12.23 12.49 8.68
CA PRO A 207 11.58 11.19 8.64
C PRO A 207 12.27 10.21 7.69
N VAL A 208 12.47 8.97 8.16
CA VAL A 208 12.96 7.84 7.35
C VAL A 208 11.91 6.76 7.40
N LEU A 209 11.18 6.56 6.30
CA LEU A 209 10.13 5.57 6.21
C LEU A 209 10.69 4.22 5.76
N PHE A 210 10.47 3.20 6.57
CA PHE A 210 10.79 1.81 6.26
C PHE A 210 9.55 1.04 5.77
N VAL A 211 9.68 0.37 4.63
CA VAL A 211 8.59 -0.37 3.98
C VAL A 211 9.00 -1.83 3.76
N HIS A 212 8.31 -2.75 4.46
CA HIS A 212 8.63 -4.17 4.46
C HIS A 212 8.18 -4.90 3.19
N GLY A 213 8.67 -6.14 3.03
CA GLY A 213 8.34 -7.03 1.92
C GLY A 213 7.10 -7.90 2.09
N ILE A 214 6.90 -8.83 1.13
CA ILE A 214 5.88 -9.87 1.24
C ILE A 214 6.18 -10.79 2.42
N SER A 215 5.17 -11.07 3.26
CA SER A 215 5.37 -11.80 4.53
C SER A 215 6.43 -11.16 5.45
N GLY A 216 6.64 -9.85 5.33
CA GLY A 216 7.52 -9.07 6.20
C GLY A 216 6.75 -8.34 7.31
N SER A 217 7.51 -7.69 8.18
CA SER A 217 6.98 -6.74 9.17
C SER A 217 8.02 -5.68 9.49
N PRO A 218 7.63 -4.51 10.03
CA PRO A 218 8.58 -3.49 10.47
C PRO A 218 9.71 -3.99 11.39
N ALA A 219 9.48 -5.05 12.16
CA ALA A 219 10.48 -5.61 13.08
C ALA A 219 11.74 -6.11 12.36
N GLU A 220 11.68 -6.42 11.05
CA GLU A 220 12.84 -6.84 10.25
C GLU A 220 13.90 -5.74 10.09
N PHE A 221 13.51 -4.47 10.24
CA PHE A 221 14.42 -3.33 10.16
C PHE A 221 15.08 -2.97 11.50
N SER A 222 14.84 -3.75 12.57
CA SER A 222 15.33 -3.46 13.92
C SER A 222 16.84 -3.20 14.00
N ASP A 223 17.66 -4.01 13.33
CA ASP A 223 19.12 -3.83 13.31
C ASP A 223 19.56 -2.57 12.56
N ILE A 224 18.86 -2.22 11.48
CA ILE A 224 19.12 -0.97 10.72
C ILE A 224 18.72 0.24 11.55
N ILE A 225 17.52 0.23 12.13
CA ILE A 225 16.97 1.33 12.93
C ILE A 225 17.80 1.55 14.19
N ALA A 226 18.28 0.49 14.83
CA ALA A 226 19.17 0.58 15.98
C ALA A 226 20.53 1.24 15.68
N LYS A 227 20.91 1.32 14.40
CA LYS A 227 22.15 1.95 13.92
C LYS A 227 21.92 3.29 13.22
N LEU A 228 20.67 3.75 13.12
CA LEU A 228 20.33 5.03 12.53
C LEU A 228 20.86 6.18 13.40
N ASP A 229 21.31 7.27 12.78
CA ASP A 229 21.68 8.51 13.49
C ASP A 229 20.40 9.19 14.02
N GLN A 230 20.01 8.84 15.25
CA GLN A 230 18.77 9.29 15.86
C GLN A 230 18.75 10.79 16.20
N ASP A 231 19.88 11.50 16.13
CA ASP A 231 19.90 12.95 16.30
C ASP A 231 19.43 13.68 15.04
N LYS A 232 19.55 13.03 13.87
CA LYS A 232 19.17 13.58 12.56
C LYS A 232 17.93 12.96 11.96
N PHE A 233 17.68 11.69 12.25
CA PHE A 233 16.64 10.92 11.57
C PHE A 233 15.60 10.38 12.55
N GLN A 234 14.35 10.37 12.11
CA GLN A 234 13.25 9.78 12.83
C GLN A 234 12.70 8.58 12.04
N PRO A 235 12.80 7.35 12.56
CA PRO A 235 12.32 6.17 11.86
C PRO A 235 10.79 6.05 11.95
N TRP A 236 10.15 5.92 10.79
CA TRP A 236 8.73 5.60 10.62
C TRP A 236 8.59 4.27 9.93
N VAL A 237 7.47 3.57 10.12
CA VAL A 237 7.27 2.25 9.53
C VAL A 237 5.88 2.13 8.92
N LEU A 238 5.81 1.59 7.70
CA LEU A 238 4.54 1.17 7.11
C LEU A 238 4.32 -0.32 7.41
N TYR A 239 3.20 -0.67 8.06
CA TYR A 239 2.78 -2.05 8.24
C TYR A 239 1.48 -2.32 7.50
N TYR A 240 1.54 -3.18 6.48
CA TYR A 240 0.40 -3.44 5.60
C TYR A 240 0.22 -4.94 5.37
N PRO A 241 -1.02 -5.39 5.10
CA PRO A 241 -1.26 -6.79 4.74
C PRO A 241 -0.65 -7.07 3.36
N SER A 242 0.43 -7.84 3.30
CA SER A 242 1.14 -8.09 2.04
C SER A 242 0.37 -8.93 1.01
N GLY A 243 -0.84 -9.39 1.34
CA GLY A 243 -1.73 -10.12 0.42
C GLY A 243 -2.62 -9.22 -0.45
N VAL A 244 -2.73 -7.91 -0.14
CA VAL A 244 -3.59 -6.98 -0.90
C VAL A 244 -2.89 -6.44 -2.15
N PRO A 245 -3.64 -5.96 -3.17
CA PRO A 245 -3.06 -5.26 -4.31
C PRO A 245 -2.14 -4.11 -3.90
N LEU A 246 -0.97 -4.01 -4.54
CA LEU A 246 0.10 -3.09 -4.16
C LEU A 246 -0.26 -1.62 -4.43
N GLU A 247 -1.12 -1.37 -5.41
CA GLU A 247 -1.64 -0.03 -5.70
C GLU A 247 -2.49 0.50 -4.52
N ILE A 248 -3.28 -0.36 -3.88
CA ILE A 248 -4.07 0.02 -2.69
C ILE A 248 -3.15 0.45 -1.55
N VAL A 249 -2.05 -0.28 -1.35
CA VAL A 249 -1.04 0.05 -0.32
C VAL A 249 -0.36 1.38 -0.63
N SER A 250 -0.01 1.60 -1.90
CA SER A 250 0.67 2.83 -2.35
C SER A 250 -0.22 4.06 -2.19
N ASN A 251 -1.51 3.94 -2.52
CA ASN A 251 -2.49 5.02 -2.36
C ASN A 251 -2.79 5.31 -0.88
N TYR A 252 -2.88 4.27 -0.05
CA TYR A 252 -2.98 4.44 1.40
C TYR A 252 -1.75 5.17 1.96
N LEU A 253 -0.54 4.80 1.50
CA LEU A 253 0.69 5.45 1.92
C LEU A 253 0.70 6.94 1.54
N LEU A 254 0.35 7.28 0.30
CA LEU A 254 0.25 8.67 -0.16
C LEU A 254 -0.73 9.48 0.69
N THR A 255 -1.93 8.96 0.90
CA THR A 255 -2.97 9.63 1.71
C THR A 255 -2.50 9.83 3.14
N SER A 256 -1.84 8.83 3.73
CA SER A 256 -1.33 8.90 5.10
C SER A 256 -0.22 9.93 5.24
N LEU A 257 0.68 10.01 4.26
CA LEU A 257 1.78 10.98 4.28
C LEU A 257 1.31 12.41 4.03
N LYS A 258 0.29 12.63 3.19
CA LYS A 258 -0.37 13.93 3.04
C LYS A 258 -0.94 14.41 4.37
N HIS A 259 -1.72 13.55 5.03
CA HIS A 259 -2.30 13.86 6.33
C HIS A 259 -1.24 14.23 7.38
N LEU A 260 -0.15 13.45 7.44
CA LEU A 260 0.95 13.79 8.34
C LEU A 260 1.71 15.04 7.94
N GLN A 261 1.83 15.33 6.64
CA GLN A 261 2.50 16.55 6.18
C GLN A 261 1.67 17.77 6.58
N GLU A 262 0.34 17.72 6.45
CA GLU A 262 -0.55 18.78 6.93
C GLU A 262 -0.39 19.01 8.45
N GLU A 263 -0.33 17.93 9.23
CA GLU A 263 -0.25 18.00 10.69
C GLU A 263 1.14 18.48 11.17
N TYR A 264 2.21 17.95 10.59
CA TYR A 264 3.57 18.09 11.11
C TYR A 264 4.48 19.00 10.27
N GLN A 265 4.06 19.37 9.06
CA GLN A 265 4.76 20.30 8.16
C GLN A 265 6.23 19.92 7.90
N PHE A 266 6.53 18.62 7.80
CA PHE A 266 7.85 18.17 7.37
C PHE A 266 8.03 18.44 5.87
N ASN A 267 9.22 18.93 5.49
CA ASN A 267 9.50 19.31 4.10
C ASN A 267 10.20 18.23 3.29
N GLN A 268 10.74 17.20 3.95
CA GLN A 268 11.49 16.15 3.29
C GLN A 268 11.36 14.81 4.02
N MET A 269 11.51 13.72 3.29
CA MET A 269 11.54 12.35 3.81
C MET A 269 12.57 11.50 3.06
N GLN A 270 13.03 10.42 3.68
CA GLN A 270 13.78 9.34 3.00
C GLN A 270 12.95 8.05 2.97
N LEU A 271 13.06 7.29 1.88
CA LEU A 271 12.36 6.01 1.70
C LEU A 271 13.35 4.86 1.65
N ILE A 272 13.16 3.88 2.52
CA ILE A 272 13.94 2.64 2.55
C ILE A 272 12.99 1.46 2.44
N SER A 273 13.16 0.67 1.39
CA SER A 273 12.23 -0.40 1.06
C SER A 273 12.96 -1.73 0.89
N HIS A 274 12.35 -2.80 1.37
CA HIS A 274 12.87 -4.16 1.21
C HIS A 274 11.91 -5.01 0.37
N SER A 275 12.46 -5.83 -0.52
CA SER A 275 11.70 -6.82 -1.28
C SER A 275 10.51 -6.17 -2.01
N MET A 276 9.31 -6.74 -1.91
CA MET A 276 8.08 -6.20 -2.47
C MET A 276 7.76 -4.76 -2.04
N GLY A 277 8.26 -4.31 -0.90
CA GLY A 277 8.13 -2.92 -0.45
C GLY A 277 8.69 -1.92 -1.45
N GLY A 278 9.72 -2.29 -2.24
CA GLY A 278 10.29 -1.43 -3.29
C GLY A 278 9.34 -1.17 -4.45
N LEU A 279 8.48 -2.15 -4.77
CA LEU A 279 7.42 -1.98 -5.76
C LEU A 279 6.29 -1.09 -5.24
N VAL A 280 5.99 -1.16 -3.93
CA VAL A 280 5.02 -0.25 -3.28
C VAL A 280 5.56 1.18 -3.29
N THR A 281 6.80 1.39 -2.84
CA THR A 281 7.39 2.74 -2.80
C THR A 281 7.60 3.33 -4.19
N ARG A 282 7.90 2.51 -5.21
CA ARG A 282 8.01 3.00 -6.59
C ARG A 282 6.69 3.54 -7.12
N THR A 283 5.59 2.81 -6.90
CA THR A 283 4.26 3.30 -7.28
C THR A 283 3.89 4.52 -6.47
N PHE A 284 4.11 4.52 -5.15
CA PHE A 284 3.94 5.71 -4.32
C PHE A 284 4.69 6.93 -4.89
N LEU A 285 5.94 6.79 -5.32
CA LEU A 285 6.72 7.89 -5.89
C LEU A 285 6.12 8.45 -7.19
N ARG A 286 5.58 7.58 -8.04
CA ARG A 286 4.85 8.01 -9.24
C ARG A 286 3.63 8.85 -8.87
N GLU A 287 2.81 8.37 -7.95
CA GLU A 287 1.60 9.07 -7.50
C GLU A 287 1.95 10.37 -6.73
N HIS A 288 3.01 10.35 -5.93
CA HIS A 288 3.55 11.51 -5.21
C HIS A 288 3.97 12.63 -6.17
N GLN A 289 4.63 12.28 -7.29
CA GLN A 289 5.01 13.25 -8.32
C GLN A 289 3.80 13.82 -9.08
N GLN A 290 2.78 13.00 -9.33
CA GLN A 290 1.56 13.43 -10.02
C GLN A 290 0.63 14.24 -9.12
N SER A 291 0.79 14.12 -7.81
CA SER A 291 0.03 14.86 -6.81
C SER A 291 0.74 16.14 -6.41
N GLN A 292 -0.01 17.19 -6.08
CA GLN A 292 0.56 18.31 -5.32
C GLN A 292 0.81 17.81 -3.90
N THR A 293 2.08 17.63 -3.55
CA THR A 293 2.55 17.29 -2.21
C THR A 293 3.52 18.36 -1.74
N ASN A 294 3.48 18.70 -0.46
CA ASN A 294 4.31 19.76 0.12
C ASN A 294 5.57 19.22 0.82
N PHE A 295 6.08 18.09 0.36
CA PHE A 295 7.31 17.49 0.88
C PHE A 295 8.08 16.74 -0.21
N ASP A 296 9.41 16.79 -0.14
CA ASP A 296 10.31 16.15 -1.08
C ASP A 296 10.76 14.77 -0.61
N ILE A 297 11.09 13.90 -1.57
CA ILE A 297 11.83 12.66 -1.29
C ILE A 297 13.32 12.89 -1.49
N SER A 298 14.04 12.97 -0.39
CA SER A 298 15.48 13.28 -0.34
C SER A 298 16.40 12.07 -0.53
N LEU A 299 15.86 10.85 -0.46
CA LEU A 299 16.55 9.59 -0.74
C LEU A 299 15.53 8.49 -1.05
N TYR A 300 15.83 7.67 -2.06
CA TYR A 300 15.11 6.44 -2.34
C TYR A 300 16.07 5.24 -2.32
N VAL A 301 15.75 4.22 -1.52
CA VAL A 301 16.52 2.97 -1.44
C VAL A 301 15.62 1.76 -1.68
N THR A 302 16.05 0.88 -2.57
CA THR A 302 15.49 -0.48 -2.72
C THR A 302 16.53 -1.52 -2.27
N ILE A 303 16.08 -2.52 -1.52
CA ILE A 303 16.91 -3.60 -1.01
C ILE A 303 16.29 -4.92 -1.45
N ASN A 304 16.97 -5.64 -2.34
CA ASN A 304 16.53 -6.94 -2.87
C ASN A 304 15.11 -6.91 -3.48
N SER A 305 14.70 -5.77 -4.04
CA SER A 305 13.34 -5.63 -4.58
C SER A 305 13.20 -6.40 -5.90
N PRO A 306 12.09 -7.12 -6.11
CA PRO A 306 11.81 -7.83 -7.36
C PRO A 306 11.31 -6.85 -8.44
N LEU A 307 12.19 -5.95 -8.87
CA LEU A 307 11.86 -4.82 -9.74
C LEU A 307 11.26 -5.24 -11.09
N LEU A 308 11.66 -6.39 -11.63
CA LEU A 308 11.10 -6.95 -12.87
C LEU A 308 9.91 -7.92 -12.63
N GLY A 309 9.40 -7.99 -11.41
CA GLY A 309 8.39 -8.98 -11.01
C GLY A 309 8.98 -10.38 -10.78
N MET A 310 8.10 -11.34 -10.48
CA MET A 310 8.46 -12.69 -10.08
C MET A 310 7.75 -13.74 -10.95
N ASP A 311 8.54 -14.61 -11.59
CA ASP A 311 8.00 -15.74 -12.35
C ASP A 311 7.28 -16.75 -11.44
N SER A 312 7.68 -16.86 -10.17
CA SER A 312 6.99 -17.68 -9.18
C SER A 312 5.60 -17.14 -8.85
N ALA A 313 5.43 -15.81 -8.80
CA ALA A 313 4.12 -15.19 -8.63
C ALA A 313 3.24 -15.42 -9.85
N LEU A 314 3.79 -15.28 -11.08
CA LEU A 314 3.08 -15.63 -12.32
C LEU A 314 2.59 -17.09 -12.31
N LYS A 315 3.48 -18.04 -12.01
CA LYS A 315 3.12 -19.46 -11.88
C LYS A 315 2.05 -19.69 -10.81
N GLY A 316 2.13 -18.98 -9.68
CA GLY A 316 1.13 -19.02 -8.62
C GLY A 316 -0.23 -18.53 -9.09
N VAL A 317 -0.27 -17.45 -9.87
CA VAL A 317 -1.50 -16.92 -10.48
C VAL A 317 -2.12 -17.90 -11.48
N GLU A 318 -1.30 -18.58 -12.27
CA GLU A 318 -1.76 -19.50 -13.32
C GLU A 318 -2.21 -20.87 -12.78
N ASN A 319 -1.54 -21.38 -11.73
CA ASN A 319 -1.63 -22.80 -11.35
C ASN A 319 -2.12 -23.04 -9.92
N SER A 320 -2.15 -22.02 -9.04
CA SER A 320 -2.57 -22.21 -7.65
C SER A 320 -4.09 -22.32 -7.52
N PRO A 321 -4.62 -23.24 -6.70
CA PRO A 321 -6.05 -23.28 -6.39
C PRO A 321 -6.55 -22.04 -5.65
N ILE A 322 -5.64 -21.30 -5.01
CA ILE A 322 -5.91 -20.04 -4.31
C ILE A 322 -4.87 -19.02 -4.74
N VAL A 323 -5.33 -17.89 -5.29
CA VAL A 323 -4.45 -16.83 -5.81
C VAL A 323 -4.45 -15.64 -4.88
N ILE A 324 -3.32 -15.34 -4.25
CA ILE A 324 -3.19 -14.12 -3.44
C ILE A 324 -3.17 -12.90 -4.36
N ALA A 325 -3.95 -11.86 -4.03
CA ALA A 325 -4.15 -10.72 -4.93
C ALA A 325 -2.83 -10.00 -5.28
N SER A 326 -1.95 -9.82 -4.30
CA SER A 326 -0.62 -9.23 -4.54
C SER A 326 0.26 -10.03 -5.51
N TRP A 327 0.02 -11.32 -5.72
CA TRP A 327 0.77 -12.11 -6.70
C TRP A 327 0.48 -11.68 -8.14
N ARG A 328 -0.71 -11.12 -8.40
CA ARG A 328 -1.06 -10.60 -9.72
C ARG A 328 -0.21 -9.39 -10.07
N ASP A 329 -0.02 -8.48 -9.11
CA ASP A 329 0.83 -7.31 -9.27
C ASP A 329 2.30 -7.71 -9.32
N LEU A 330 2.71 -8.68 -8.50
CA LEU A 330 4.09 -9.15 -8.43
C LEU A 330 4.48 -10.02 -9.64
N ALA A 331 3.54 -10.59 -10.38
CA ALA A 331 3.81 -11.46 -11.53
C ALA A 331 4.63 -10.72 -12.60
N THR A 332 5.65 -11.39 -13.13
CA THR A 332 6.42 -10.89 -14.28
C THR A 332 5.47 -10.54 -15.43
N GLY A 333 5.60 -9.32 -15.96
CA GLY A 333 4.77 -8.85 -17.08
C GLY A 333 3.35 -8.41 -16.70
N SER A 334 3.01 -8.37 -15.41
CA SER A 334 1.77 -7.74 -14.93
C SER A 334 1.70 -6.27 -15.34
N ASP A 335 0.50 -5.72 -15.42
CA ASP A 335 0.34 -4.30 -15.74
C ASP A 335 0.92 -3.39 -14.65
N TYR A 336 0.95 -3.86 -13.40
CA TYR A 336 1.63 -3.19 -12.30
C TYR A 336 3.15 -3.06 -12.56
N ILE A 337 3.82 -4.16 -12.93
CA ILE A 337 5.25 -4.14 -13.27
C ILE A 337 5.50 -3.29 -14.51
N LYS A 338 4.67 -3.42 -15.56
CA LYS A 338 4.79 -2.58 -16.76
C LYS A 338 4.70 -1.09 -16.42
N ALA A 339 3.69 -0.70 -15.63
CA ALA A 339 3.49 0.69 -15.22
C ALA A 339 4.66 1.22 -14.38
N ALA A 340 5.26 0.37 -13.53
CA ALA A 340 6.47 0.71 -12.79
C ALA A 340 7.65 1.03 -13.72
N HIS A 341 7.82 0.31 -14.84
CA HIS A 341 8.91 0.57 -15.80
C HIS A 341 8.60 1.67 -16.83
N GLN A 342 7.33 2.02 -17.04
CA GLN A 342 6.93 3.09 -17.96
C GLN A 342 7.16 4.49 -17.36
N TRP A 343 7.10 4.60 -16.03
CA TRP A 343 7.40 5.83 -15.31
C TRP A 343 8.90 5.94 -15.03
N GLN A 344 9.44 7.16 -15.13
CA GLN A 344 10.84 7.47 -14.85
C GLN A 344 10.99 8.24 -13.54
N LEU A 345 11.93 7.80 -12.69
CA LEU A 345 12.25 8.50 -11.46
C LEU A 345 12.82 9.91 -11.76
N PRO A 346 12.34 10.98 -11.10
CA PRO A 346 12.95 12.30 -11.19
C PRO A 346 14.44 12.28 -10.82
N LYS A 347 15.28 12.89 -11.65
CA LYS A 347 16.75 12.96 -11.43
C LYS A 347 17.15 13.70 -10.15
N SER A 348 16.23 14.47 -9.55
CA SER A 348 16.43 15.13 -8.25
C SER A 348 16.41 14.17 -7.07
N ILE A 349 15.84 12.96 -7.23
CA ILE A 349 15.76 11.96 -6.17
C ILE A 349 16.98 11.03 -6.29
N PRO A 350 17.92 11.05 -5.34
CA PRO A 350 19.03 10.12 -5.35
C PRO A 350 18.52 8.70 -5.06
N TYR A 351 18.64 7.82 -6.06
CA TYR A 351 18.20 6.43 -5.96
C TYR A 351 19.37 5.47 -5.79
N HIS A 352 19.33 4.67 -4.74
CA HIS A 352 20.33 3.64 -4.45
C HIS A 352 19.69 2.25 -4.49
N LEU A 353 20.20 1.40 -5.38
CA LEU A 353 19.73 0.04 -5.56
C LEU A 353 20.70 -0.93 -4.86
N PHE A 354 20.22 -1.62 -3.83
CA PHE A 354 20.94 -2.69 -3.16
C PHE A 354 20.39 -4.04 -3.60
N PHE A 355 21.27 -4.91 -4.07
CA PHE A 355 20.94 -6.28 -4.45
C PHE A 355 21.83 -7.26 -3.70
N SER A 356 21.39 -8.52 -3.63
CA SER A 356 22.21 -9.58 -3.07
C SER A 356 22.10 -10.88 -3.84
N TYR A 357 23.06 -11.75 -3.57
CA TYR A 357 23.16 -13.07 -4.18
C TYR A 357 23.75 -14.08 -3.21
N LEU A 358 23.45 -15.35 -3.47
CA LEU A 358 24.09 -16.50 -2.84
C LEU A 358 25.02 -17.20 -3.86
N PRO A 359 26.18 -17.72 -3.44
CA PRO A 359 27.08 -18.44 -4.34
C PRO A 359 26.39 -19.66 -4.97
N GLY A 360 26.42 -19.76 -6.29
CA GLY A 360 25.83 -20.88 -7.03
C GLY A 360 24.30 -20.83 -7.21
N GLU A 361 23.65 -19.76 -6.76
CA GLU A 361 22.21 -19.53 -6.88
C GLU A 361 21.92 -18.46 -7.94
N GLU A 362 20.69 -18.42 -8.47
CA GLU A 362 20.26 -17.42 -9.46
C GLU A 362 19.95 -16.04 -8.83
N GLY A 363 20.13 -15.87 -7.53
CA GLY A 363 19.66 -14.73 -6.75
C GLY A 363 20.05 -14.80 -5.28
N ASP A 364 19.28 -14.12 -4.44
CA ASP A 364 19.46 -14.06 -2.98
C ASP A 364 18.76 -15.21 -2.22
N GLY A 365 18.35 -16.25 -2.94
CA GLY A 365 17.55 -17.37 -2.43
C GLY A 365 16.04 -17.15 -2.42
N VAL A 366 15.55 -15.95 -2.79
CA VAL A 366 14.11 -15.67 -2.97
C VAL A 366 13.86 -14.97 -4.30
N VAL A 367 14.56 -13.86 -4.56
CA VAL A 367 14.42 -13.03 -5.75
C VAL A 367 15.62 -13.26 -6.67
N PRO A 368 15.40 -13.66 -7.93
CA PRO A 368 16.49 -13.86 -8.88
C PRO A 368 17.14 -12.53 -9.26
N LEU A 369 18.44 -12.54 -9.57
CA LEU A 369 19.21 -11.35 -9.96
C LEU A 369 18.57 -10.62 -11.14
N LYS A 370 18.04 -11.36 -12.13
CA LYS A 370 17.32 -10.77 -13.28
C LYS A 370 16.13 -9.90 -12.87
N SER A 371 15.51 -10.19 -11.72
CA SER A 371 14.41 -9.42 -11.18
C SER A 371 14.89 -8.28 -10.29
N GLN A 372 15.94 -8.48 -9.49
CA GLN A 372 16.56 -7.42 -8.68
C GLN A 372 17.18 -6.32 -9.54
N LEU A 373 17.73 -6.68 -10.71
CA LEU A 373 18.53 -5.83 -11.58
C LEU A 373 17.85 -5.60 -12.94
N SER A 374 16.63 -5.07 -12.94
CA SER A 374 15.99 -4.63 -14.19
C SER A 374 16.78 -3.49 -14.84
N LEU A 375 17.07 -3.57 -16.15
CA LEU A 375 17.92 -2.59 -16.84
C LEU A 375 17.43 -1.15 -16.70
N SER A 376 16.14 -0.88 -16.94
CA SER A 376 15.62 0.50 -16.85
C SER A 376 15.77 1.11 -15.46
N LEU A 377 15.68 0.31 -14.39
CA LEU A 377 15.83 0.84 -13.03
C LEU A 377 17.30 0.90 -12.58
N GLN A 378 18.19 0.14 -13.23
CA GLN A 378 19.62 0.35 -13.07
C GLN A 378 20.05 1.69 -13.68
N GLU A 379 19.46 2.09 -14.81
CA GLU A 379 19.75 3.37 -15.47
C GLU A 379 19.28 4.59 -14.65
N GLU A 380 18.25 4.42 -13.81
CA GLU A 380 17.78 5.45 -12.87
C GLU A 380 18.62 5.52 -11.59
N ALA A 381 19.32 4.44 -11.23
CA ALA A 381 20.05 4.36 -9.97
C ALA A 381 21.30 5.24 -10.01
N LEU A 382 21.44 6.12 -9.01
CA LEU A 382 22.66 6.87 -8.76
C LEU A 382 23.81 5.91 -8.41
N ARG A 383 23.52 4.89 -7.62
CA ARG A 383 24.47 3.83 -7.24
C ARG A 383 23.79 2.48 -7.15
N ILE A 384 24.57 1.45 -7.47
CA ILE A 384 24.18 0.04 -7.34
C ILE A 384 25.19 -0.66 -6.42
N TYR A 385 24.70 -1.40 -5.44
CA TYR A 385 25.52 -2.13 -4.48
C TYR A 385 25.14 -3.60 -4.41
N GLY A 386 26.12 -4.48 -4.60
CA GLY A 386 25.97 -5.92 -4.44
C GLY A 386 26.52 -6.40 -3.09
N SER A 387 25.81 -7.34 -2.46
CA SER A 387 26.27 -8.04 -1.26
C SER A 387 26.04 -9.55 -1.38
N GLN A 388 26.96 -10.36 -0.86
CA GLN A 388 26.73 -11.79 -0.75
C GLN A 388 25.91 -12.07 0.51
N ALA A 389 24.59 -12.15 0.37
CA ALA A 389 23.65 -12.33 1.48
C ALA A 389 22.36 -13.01 1.00
N GLN A 390 21.65 -13.64 1.94
CA GLN A 390 20.30 -14.14 1.69
C GLN A 390 19.28 -13.00 1.77
N HIS A 391 18.20 -13.12 1.00
CA HIS A 391 17.14 -12.12 0.81
C HIS A 391 16.78 -11.27 2.04
N ALA A 392 16.46 -11.90 3.18
CA ALA A 392 16.07 -11.22 4.41
C ALA A 392 17.27 -10.99 5.34
N ASN A 393 18.26 -11.90 5.32
CA ASN A 393 19.43 -11.81 6.20
C ASN A 393 20.33 -10.60 5.88
N ILE A 394 20.25 -10.03 4.67
CA ILE A 394 20.96 -8.79 4.34
C ILE A 394 20.63 -7.66 5.33
N LEU A 395 19.39 -7.60 5.84
CA LEU A 395 18.95 -6.54 6.76
C LEU A 395 19.64 -6.61 8.13
N LYS A 396 20.32 -7.73 8.42
CA LYS A 396 21.11 -7.95 9.64
C LYS A 396 22.61 -7.95 9.38
N ASP A 397 23.03 -7.82 8.12
CA ASP A 397 24.44 -7.81 7.75
C ASP A 397 25.08 -6.48 8.15
N LYS A 398 26.16 -6.55 8.93
CA LYS A 398 26.83 -5.36 9.48
C LYS A 398 27.42 -4.47 8.39
N THR A 399 28.03 -5.08 7.37
CA THR A 399 28.68 -4.35 6.28
C THR A 399 27.66 -3.61 5.44
N PHE A 400 26.51 -4.25 5.19
CA PHE A 400 25.36 -3.65 4.54
C PHE A 400 24.80 -2.48 5.37
N ILE A 401 24.54 -2.68 6.66
CA ILE A 401 23.99 -1.63 7.54
C ILE A 401 24.92 -0.40 7.59
N GLU A 402 26.23 -0.62 7.73
CA GLU A 402 27.22 0.47 7.70
C GLU A 402 27.20 1.25 6.39
N ARG A 403 27.02 0.55 5.26
CA ARG A 403 26.91 1.18 3.94
C ARG A 403 25.60 1.94 3.79
N LEU A 404 24.48 1.33 4.17
CA LEU A 404 23.16 1.96 4.12
C LEU A 404 23.15 3.25 4.95
N ASN A 405 23.72 3.24 6.15
CA ASN A 405 23.83 4.44 6.98
C ASN A 405 24.67 5.56 6.32
N LYS A 406 25.72 5.22 5.58
CA LYS A 406 26.49 6.22 4.80
C LYS A 406 25.63 6.84 3.71
N VAL A 407 24.79 6.05 3.03
CA VAL A 407 23.84 6.52 2.01
C VAL A 407 22.75 7.40 2.63
N ILE A 408 22.17 7.00 3.77
CA ILE A 408 21.19 7.79 4.54
C ILE A 408 21.76 9.17 4.92
N LEU A 409 23.01 9.18 5.41
CA LEU A 409 23.70 10.41 5.79
C LEU A 409 24.10 11.29 4.61
N ASN A 410 24.45 10.68 3.47
CA ASN A 410 24.92 11.37 2.26
C ASN A 410 24.26 10.80 1.00
N PRO A 411 22.99 11.15 0.72
CA PRO A 411 22.23 10.58 -0.39
C PRO A 411 22.89 10.77 -1.77
N ASN A 412 23.67 11.84 -1.97
CA ASN A 412 24.29 12.15 -3.26
C ASN A 412 25.70 11.55 -3.45
N SER A 413 26.16 10.67 -2.55
CA SER A 413 27.55 10.17 -2.53
C SER A 413 27.88 9.02 -3.48
#